data_AF-A0A519LVS8-F1
#
_entry.id   AF-A0A519LVS8-F1
#
_cell.length_a   1.000
_cell.length_b   1.000
_cell.length_c   1.000
_cell.angle_alpha   90.00
_cell.angle_beta   90.00
_cell.angle_gamma   90.00
#
_symmetry.space_group_name_H-M   'P 1'
#
loop_
_entity.id
_entity.type
_entity.pdbx_description
1 polymer ?
#
loop_
_entity_poly.entity_id
_entity_poly.type
_entity_poly.pdbx_seq_one_letter_code
_entity_poly.pdbx_strand_id
1 'polypeptide(L)'
;MHQEITKNIATANGSNEFQIRVLKEEGVGLLTTRNEENYLILDSIDYWYDVIQDEYPKKKKCSCKNEWFNVVFHYIPREGTDDIREIGIVTTCTACSKVSKPVWIDIDYSPTEELIKNPIHFCEKPNIKYKLQKLSSYWSGDDLKNFLQFIFNDLKLNVYCWFSQHPENKRKFEKVSLEKAIQIITVNHRYLNFYFSAEELDTSDYTVPAYDNEAYVKEGIWRRNEIIQLSAPFRIMGYGLLYCINFCNQYLDKGNAKDKSEQFEIITTKIQKWLKENFVTKRGKNCFDGQNAYDKLMARKDAERK
;
A
#
# COMPACT_ATOMS: atom_id res chain seq x y z
N MET A 1 21.16 19.36 24.52
CA MET A 1 20.78 17.98 24.87
C MET A 1 19.26 17.94 24.98
N HIS A 2 18.58 17.48 23.93
CA HIS A 2 17.15 17.18 24.07
C HIS A 2 17.03 15.82 24.77
N GLN A 3 16.15 15.77 25.76
CA GLN A 3 15.95 14.61 26.61
C GLN A 3 15.10 13.60 25.86
N GLU A 4 15.57 12.35 25.75
CA GLU A 4 14.73 11.26 25.22
C GLU A 4 13.45 11.16 26.05
N ILE A 5 12.30 11.19 25.39
CA ILE A 5 11.01 11.07 26.07
C ILE A 5 10.67 9.58 26.09
N THR A 6 10.40 9.04 27.29
CA THR A 6 10.02 7.63 27.47
C THR A 6 8.62 7.55 28.05
N LYS A 7 7.73 6.78 27.40
CA LYS A 7 6.35 6.61 27.85
C LYS A 7 6.02 5.13 28.04
N ASN A 8 5.66 4.75 29.26
CA ASN A 8 5.05 3.45 29.53
C ASN A 8 3.65 3.42 28.93
N ILE A 9 3.34 2.37 28.18
CA ILE A 9 2.04 2.23 27.53
C ILE A 9 1.07 1.54 28.48
N ALA A 10 -0.07 2.19 28.69
CA ALA A 10 -1.22 1.65 29.38
C ALA A 10 -2.49 2.15 28.69
N THR A 11 -3.55 1.35 28.74
CA THR A 11 -4.87 1.73 28.24
C THR A 11 -5.58 2.67 29.21
N ALA A 12 -6.68 3.27 28.78
CA ALA A 12 -7.52 4.11 29.64
C ALA A 12 -8.11 3.36 30.85
N ASN A 13 -8.26 2.02 30.76
CA ASN A 13 -8.70 1.18 31.87
C ASN A 13 -7.55 0.65 32.75
N GLY A 14 -6.30 1.07 32.50
CA GLY A 14 -5.13 0.73 33.31
C GLY A 14 -4.43 -0.57 32.93
N SER A 15 -4.85 -1.26 31.86
CA SER A 15 -4.14 -2.44 31.36
C SER A 15 -2.78 -2.04 30.78
N ASN A 16 -1.72 -2.70 31.24
CA ASN A 16 -0.32 -2.42 30.84
C ASN A 16 0.42 -3.64 30.27
N GLU A 17 -0.25 -4.80 30.21
CA GLU A 17 0.28 -6.02 29.60
C GLU A 17 -0.43 -6.31 28.27
N PHE A 18 0.37 -6.57 27.24
CA PHE A 18 -0.13 -6.72 25.88
C PHE A 18 0.46 -7.95 25.19
N GLN A 19 -0.37 -8.59 24.36
CA GLN A 19 0.08 -9.32 23.19
C GLN A 19 0.37 -8.33 22.08
N ILE A 20 1.42 -8.60 21.29
CA ILE A 20 1.93 -7.64 20.31
C ILE A 20 1.99 -8.26 18.93
N ARG A 21 1.50 -7.52 17.93
CA ARG A 21 1.68 -7.80 16.50
C ARG A 21 2.25 -6.57 15.84
N VAL A 22 3.33 -6.71 15.07
CA VAL A 22 3.97 -5.58 14.37
C VAL A 22 4.36 -5.99 12.96
N LEU A 23 4.20 -5.07 12.02
CA LEU A 23 4.75 -5.16 10.67
C LEU A 23 5.85 -4.12 10.56
N LYS A 24 7.09 -4.57 10.77
CA LYS A 24 8.24 -3.68 10.97
C LYS A 24 8.49 -2.76 9.78
N GLU A 25 8.41 -3.31 8.58
CA GLU A 25 8.67 -2.59 7.32
C GLU A 25 7.67 -1.45 7.07
N GLU A 26 6.49 -1.53 7.69
CA GLU A 26 5.38 -0.59 7.47
C GLU A 26 5.15 0.30 8.69
N GLY A 27 5.94 0.12 9.77
CA GLY A 27 5.78 0.88 11.01
C GLY A 27 4.46 0.67 11.76
N VAL A 28 3.61 -0.27 11.35
CA VAL A 28 2.29 -0.47 11.97
C VAL A 28 2.24 -1.62 12.98
N GLY A 29 1.30 -1.55 13.92
CA GLY A 29 1.16 -2.57 14.95
C GLY A 29 -0.15 -2.54 15.74
N LEU A 30 -0.38 -3.65 16.43
CA LEU A 30 -1.53 -3.89 17.27
C LEU A 30 -1.09 -4.45 18.63
N LEU A 31 -1.63 -3.84 19.68
CA LEU A 31 -1.57 -4.31 21.04
C LEU A 31 -2.92 -4.91 21.41
N THR A 32 -2.92 -6.11 21.99
CA THR A 32 -4.14 -6.75 22.51
C THR A 32 -3.96 -7.00 24.00
N THR A 33 -4.86 -6.47 24.80
CA THR A 33 -4.87 -6.64 26.27
C THR A 33 -5.38 -8.03 26.69
N ARG A 34 -5.34 -8.33 27.99
CA ARG A 34 -5.86 -9.59 28.54
C ARG A 34 -7.38 -9.75 28.43
N ASN A 35 -8.12 -8.65 28.38
CA ASN A 35 -9.57 -8.63 28.13
C ASN A 35 -9.90 -8.56 26.63
N GLU A 36 -8.93 -8.83 25.75
CA GLU A 36 -9.10 -8.92 24.29
C GLU A 36 -9.45 -7.58 23.60
N GLU A 37 -9.31 -6.46 24.30
CA GLU A 37 -9.39 -5.13 23.69
C GLU A 37 -8.15 -4.89 22.82
N ASN A 38 -8.38 -4.32 21.65
CA ASN A 38 -7.33 -4.10 20.67
C ASN A 38 -7.03 -2.61 20.53
N TYR A 39 -5.74 -2.30 20.44
CA TYR A 39 -5.25 -0.94 20.34
C TYR A 39 -4.20 -0.85 19.24
N LEU A 40 -4.44 -0.01 18.25
CA LEU A 40 -3.46 0.33 17.22
C LEU A 40 -2.39 1.23 17.82
N ILE A 41 -1.13 1.01 17.45
CA ILE A 41 -0.02 1.87 17.89
C ILE A 41 0.03 3.12 17.00
N LEU A 42 0.27 4.28 17.59
CA LEU A 42 0.50 5.53 16.87
C LEU A 42 -0.62 5.80 15.82
N ASP A 43 -0.26 6.33 14.67
CA ASP A 43 -1.10 6.58 13.50
C ASP A 43 -1.38 5.31 12.66
N SER A 44 -1.16 4.11 13.19
CA SER A 44 -1.37 2.85 12.43
C SER A 44 -2.78 2.76 11.83
N ILE A 45 -3.79 3.45 12.38
CA ILE A 45 -5.17 3.42 11.85
C ILE A 45 -5.27 3.78 10.36
N ASP A 46 -4.40 4.66 9.87
CA ASP A 46 -4.47 5.16 8.49
C ASP A 46 -4.03 4.11 7.47
N TYR A 47 -3.19 3.16 7.88
CA TYR A 47 -2.57 2.19 6.98
C TYR A 47 -2.81 0.73 7.38
N TRP A 48 -3.13 0.47 8.65
CA TRP A 48 -3.21 -0.87 9.25
C TRP A 48 -4.03 -1.83 8.40
N TYR A 49 -5.25 -1.41 8.06
CA TYR A 49 -6.14 -2.27 7.30
C TYR A 49 -5.60 -2.57 5.90
N ASP A 50 -4.91 -1.63 5.28
CA ASP A 50 -4.36 -1.82 3.94
C ASP A 50 -3.22 -2.83 3.96
N VAL A 51 -2.39 -2.80 5.00
CA VAL A 51 -1.25 -3.72 5.13
C VAL A 51 -1.70 -5.15 5.48
N ILE A 52 -2.74 -5.32 6.30
CA ILE A 52 -3.17 -6.67 6.74
C ILE A 52 -4.01 -7.44 5.71
N GLN A 53 -4.27 -6.88 4.53
CA GLN A 53 -5.10 -7.55 3.52
C GLN A 53 -4.49 -8.90 3.11
N ASP A 54 -3.18 -8.92 2.86
CA ASP A 54 -2.43 -10.09 2.44
C ASP A 54 -2.19 -11.06 3.62
N GLU A 55 -1.56 -10.60 4.70
CA GLU A 55 -1.26 -11.41 5.88
C GLU A 55 -1.48 -10.63 7.17
N TYR A 56 -2.11 -11.27 8.16
CA TYR A 56 -2.25 -10.70 9.49
C TYR A 56 -0.96 -10.95 10.30
N PRO A 57 -0.31 -9.92 10.86
CA PRO A 57 1.00 -10.06 11.50
C PRO A 57 0.97 -11.07 12.65
N LYS A 58 2.00 -11.91 12.73
CA LYS A 58 2.11 -12.95 13.76
C LYS A 58 2.30 -12.33 15.14
N LYS A 59 1.79 -13.02 16.17
CA LYS A 59 2.04 -12.64 17.56
C LYS A 59 3.52 -12.75 17.88
N LYS A 60 4.05 -11.74 18.56
CA LYS A 60 5.38 -11.79 19.17
C LYS A 60 5.40 -12.86 20.27
N LYS A 61 6.44 -13.69 20.25
CA LYS A 61 6.73 -14.70 21.29
C LYS A 61 8.08 -14.44 21.90
N CYS A 62 8.17 -14.54 23.22
CA CYS A 62 9.45 -14.54 23.91
C CYS A 62 10.14 -15.91 23.75
N SER A 63 11.45 -15.97 23.95
CA SER A 63 12.19 -17.24 23.98
C SER A 63 11.72 -18.18 25.10
N CYS A 64 11.13 -17.65 26.18
CA CYS A 64 10.46 -18.45 27.22
C CYS A 64 9.03 -18.88 26.84
N LYS A 65 8.62 -18.67 25.58
CA LYS A 65 7.28 -18.95 25.02
C LYS A 65 6.14 -18.06 25.54
N ASN A 66 6.40 -17.14 26.47
CA ASN A 66 5.41 -16.15 26.90
C ASN A 66 5.02 -15.20 25.75
N GLU A 67 3.76 -14.79 25.72
CA GLU A 67 3.18 -13.87 24.72
C GLU A 67 2.81 -12.49 25.30
N TRP A 68 3.03 -12.28 26.59
CA TRP A 68 2.64 -11.06 27.30
C TRP A 68 3.84 -10.17 27.59
N PHE A 69 3.70 -8.88 27.31
CA PHE A 69 4.77 -7.90 27.40
C PHE A 69 4.26 -6.59 27.99
N ASN A 70 5.09 -5.97 28.82
CA ASN A 70 4.98 -4.53 29.09
C ASN A 70 5.61 -3.77 27.90
N VAL A 71 5.00 -2.65 27.51
CA VAL A 71 5.40 -1.88 26.32
C VAL A 71 5.78 -0.47 26.71
N VAL A 72 6.88 0.02 26.13
CA VAL A 72 7.42 1.37 26.34
C VAL A 72 7.75 1.98 24.99
N PHE A 73 7.34 3.22 24.76
CA PHE A 73 7.71 3.99 23.57
C PHE A 73 8.82 4.98 23.93
N HIS A 74 9.88 4.97 23.12
CA HIS A 74 11.03 5.86 23.21
C HIS A 74 10.93 6.85 22.05
N TYR A 75 10.76 8.14 22.34
CA TYR A 75 10.62 9.17 21.32
C TYR A 75 11.92 9.95 21.22
N ILE A 76 12.41 10.07 19.98
CA ILE A 76 13.61 10.82 19.64
C ILE A 76 13.18 12.10 18.92
N PRO A 77 13.37 13.29 19.51
CA PRO A 77 13.02 14.55 18.89
C PRO A 77 13.98 14.91 17.74
N ARG A 78 13.50 15.71 16.79
CA ARG A 78 14.32 16.37 15.78
C ARG A 78 15.20 17.42 16.46
N GLU A 79 16.36 17.68 15.87
CA GLU A 79 17.27 18.67 16.42
C GLU A 79 16.66 20.07 16.32
N GLY A 80 16.55 20.77 17.45
CA GLY A 80 16.05 22.14 17.50
C GLY A 80 14.53 22.29 17.39
N THR A 81 13.75 21.21 17.41
CA THR A 81 12.28 21.27 17.45
C THR A 81 11.72 20.28 18.48
N ASP A 82 10.45 20.48 18.86
CA ASP A 82 9.72 19.54 19.73
C ASP A 82 9.10 18.37 18.93
N ASP A 83 9.30 18.34 17.61
CA ASP A 83 8.76 17.28 16.77
C ASP A 83 9.57 16.00 16.87
N ILE A 84 8.89 14.87 16.75
CA ILE A 84 9.49 13.55 16.81
C ILE A 84 10.04 13.17 15.44
N ARG A 85 11.29 12.70 15.43
CA ARG A 85 11.93 12.12 14.24
C ARG A 85 11.75 10.61 14.18
N GLU A 86 11.77 9.95 15.34
CA GLU A 86 11.83 8.50 15.41
C GLU A 86 11.18 7.99 16.70
N ILE A 87 10.48 6.86 16.62
CA ILE A 87 9.84 6.20 17.76
C ILE A 87 10.32 4.76 17.85
N GLY A 88 11.00 4.43 18.94
CA GLY A 88 11.41 3.08 19.28
C GLY A 88 10.40 2.39 20.18
N ILE A 89 9.90 1.22 19.77
CA ILE A 89 9.03 0.40 20.60
C ILE A 89 9.87 -0.64 21.34
N VAL A 90 9.81 -0.61 22.66
CA VAL A 90 10.53 -1.49 23.56
C VAL A 90 9.53 -2.36 24.31
N THR A 91 9.88 -3.63 24.47
CA THR A 91 8.99 -4.64 25.07
C THR A 91 9.75 -5.42 26.12
N THR A 92 9.12 -5.62 27.27
CA THR A 92 9.67 -6.39 28.39
C THR A 92 8.75 -7.56 28.68
N CYS A 93 9.27 -8.78 28.53
CA CYS A 93 8.49 -9.99 28.78
C CYS A 93 8.02 -10.05 30.24
N THR A 94 6.73 -10.25 30.48
CA THR A 94 6.18 -10.27 31.85
C THR A 94 6.63 -11.50 32.66
N ALA A 95 7.04 -12.59 31.99
CA ALA A 95 7.43 -13.83 32.66
C ALA A 95 8.93 -13.93 32.98
N CYS A 96 9.81 -13.42 32.10
CA CYS A 96 11.27 -13.56 32.27
C CYS A 96 12.02 -12.23 32.22
N SER A 97 11.31 -11.10 32.18
CA SER A 97 11.87 -9.74 32.15
C SER A 97 12.82 -9.45 30.98
N LYS A 98 12.90 -10.33 29.98
CA LYS A 98 13.73 -10.12 28.80
C LYS A 98 13.21 -8.93 28.01
N VAL A 99 14.10 -7.94 27.81
CA VAL A 99 13.85 -6.75 27.01
C VAL A 99 14.15 -7.02 25.54
N SER A 100 13.34 -6.48 24.64
CA SER A 100 13.61 -6.49 23.21
C SER A 100 13.03 -5.26 22.52
N LYS A 101 13.65 -4.84 21.42
CA LYS A 101 13.25 -3.68 20.60
C LYS A 101 12.63 -4.19 19.29
N PRO A 102 11.32 -4.51 19.27
CA PRO A 102 10.68 -5.09 18.09
C PRO A 102 10.74 -4.21 16.84
N VAL A 103 10.56 -2.90 16.95
CA VAL A 103 10.43 -1.99 15.81
C VAL A 103 10.93 -0.60 16.16
N TRP A 104 11.46 0.09 15.16
CA TRP A 104 11.79 1.50 15.14
C TRP A 104 11.07 2.11 13.95
N ILE A 105 10.45 3.27 14.16
CA ILE A 105 9.56 3.91 13.19
C ILE A 105 10.10 5.30 12.93
N ASP A 106 10.49 5.57 11.69
CA ASP A 106 10.87 6.91 11.24
C ASP A 106 9.62 7.75 10.98
N ILE A 107 9.62 8.98 11.47
CA ILE A 107 8.54 9.94 11.29
C ILE A 107 9.03 11.03 10.34
N ASP A 108 8.38 11.15 9.19
CA ASP A 108 8.75 12.08 8.11
C ASP A 108 7.81 13.29 8.00
N TYR A 109 6.84 13.40 8.91
CA TYR A 109 5.87 14.50 8.96
C TYR A 109 6.00 15.36 10.23
N SER A 110 5.24 16.46 10.23
CA SER A 110 5.05 17.42 11.31
C SER A 110 3.66 18.07 11.15
N PRO A 111 2.93 18.39 12.23
CA PRO A 111 3.31 18.26 13.65
C PRO A 111 3.11 16.84 14.21
N THR A 112 3.79 16.53 15.32
CA THR A 112 3.83 15.15 15.89
C THR A 112 3.29 15.04 17.33
N GLU A 113 2.72 16.10 17.89
CA GLU A 113 2.27 16.17 19.29
C GLU A 113 1.29 15.04 19.67
N GLU A 114 0.40 14.66 18.75
CA GLU A 114 -0.60 13.60 18.95
C GLU A 114 0.03 12.23 19.20
N LEU A 115 1.22 11.93 18.63
CA LEU A 115 1.92 10.65 18.83
C LEU A 115 2.35 10.45 20.28
N ILE A 116 2.57 11.55 21.02
CA ILE A 116 2.94 11.54 22.42
C ILE A 116 1.69 11.54 23.29
N LYS A 117 0.67 12.35 22.96
CA LYS A 117 -0.58 12.43 23.72
C LYS A 117 -1.34 11.10 23.66
N ASN A 118 -1.55 10.59 22.45
CA ASN A 118 -2.36 9.42 22.14
C ASN A 118 -1.52 8.35 21.44
N PRO A 119 -0.61 7.66 22.15
CA PRO A 119 0.31 6.70 21.54
C PRO A 119 -0.36 5.41 21.09
N ILE A 120 -1.59 5.15 21.57
CA ILE A 120 -2.38 3.99 21.22
C ILE A 120 -3.84 4.39 21.03
N HIS A 121 -4.50 3.79 20.04
CA HIS A 121 -5.89 4.07 19.69
C HIS A 121 -6.73 2.80 19.78
N PHE A 122 -7.83 2.84 20.52
CA PHE A 122 -8.75 1.71 20.60
C PHE A 122 -9.29 1.37 19.20
N CYS A 123 -9.30 0.07 18.90
CA CYS A 123 -9.72 -0.48 17.63
C CYS A 123 -10.64 -1.67 17.88
N GLU A 124 -11.93 -1.48 17.70
CA GLU A 124 -12.92 -2.53 17.95
C GLU A 124 -12.72 -3.74 17.00
N LYS A 125 -12.39 -3.48 15.74
CA LYS A 125 -12.32 -4.48 14.67
C LYS A 125 -10.98 -4.42 13.95
N PRO A 126 -9.88 -4.92 14.53
CA PRO A 126 -8.57 -4.82 13.91
C PRO A 126 -8.37 -5.75 12.71
N ASN A 127 -9.29 -6.67 12.42
CA ASN A 127 -9.14 -7.64 11.33
C ASN A 127 -10.20 -7.42 10.24
N ILE A 128 -10.38 -6.18 9.81
CA ILE A 128 -11.24 -5.89 8.66
C ILE A 128 -10.47 -6.20 7.39
N LYS A 129 -10.91 -7.25 6.68
CA LYS A 129 -10.53 -7.49 5.30
C LYS A 129 -11.58 -6.87 4.39
N TYR A 130 -11.13 -6.16 3.38
CA TYR A 130 -11.98 -5.59 2.36
C TYR A 130 -11.57 -6.13 0.99
N LYS A 131 -12.43 -5.98 -0.02
CA LYS A 131 -12.20 -6.51 -1.38
C LYS A 131 -11.10 -5.75 -2.14
N LEU A 132 -9.86 -5.81 -1.64
CA LEU A 132 -8.65 -5.37 -2.35
C LEU A 132 -8.31 -6.38 -3.46
N GLN A 133 -7.99 -5.87 -4.65
CA GLN A 133 -7.49 -6.68 -5.77
C GLN A 133 -6.15 -6.12 -6.25
N LYS A 134 -5.15 -7.01 -6.25
CA LYS A 134 -3.83 -6.78 -6.83
C LYS A 134 -3.56 -7.84 -7.88
N LEU A 135 -3.61 -7.42 -9.14
CA LEU A 135 -3.34 -8.28 -10.29
C LEU A 135 -1.91 -8.01 -10.77
N SER A 136 -1.18 -9.04 -11.16
CA SER A 136 0.21 -8.93 -11.61
C SER A 136 0.40 -9.56 -12.97
N SER A 137 1.18 -8.93 -13.83
CA SER A 137 1.30 -9.35 -15.22
C SER A 137 2.68 -9.07 -15.78
N TYR A 138 3.31 -10.08 -16.41
CA TYR A 138 4.46 -9.82 -17.27
C TYR A 138 4.02 -9.52 -18.70
N TRP A 139 4.18 -8.28 -19.14
CA TRP A 139 3.69 -7.82 -20.44
C TRP A 139 4.80 -7.26 -21.32
N SER A 140 4.61 -7.41 -22.63
CA SER A 140 5.32 -6.64 -23.65
C SER A 140 4.65 -5.28 -23.86
N GLY A 141 5.29 -4.42 -24.65
CA GLY A 141 4.68 -3.15 -25.05
C GLY A 141 3.37 -3.34 -25.83
N ASP A 142 3.26 -4.39 -26.63
CA ASP A 142 2.04 -4.66 -27.41
C ASP A 142 0.90 -5.20 -26.55
N ASP A 143 1.21 -6.03 -25.53
CA ASP A 143 0.24 -6.45 -24.53
C ASP A 143 -0.36 -5.24 -23.80
N LEU A 144 0.49 -4.28 -23.41
CA LEU A 144 0.05 -3.02 -22.79
C LEU A 144 -0.81 -2.18 -23.73
N LYS A 145 -0.45 -2.06 -25.02
CA LYS A 145 -1.27 -1.35 -26.01
C LYS A 145 -2.64 -1.98 -26.15
N ASN A 146 -2.71 -3.31 -26.23
CA ASN A 146 -3.98 -4.05 -26.34
C ASN A 146 -4.86 -3.83 -25.11
N PHE A 147 -4.26 -3.85 -23.91
CA PHE A 147 -4.98 -3.54 -22.69
C PHE A 147 -5.52 -2.10 -22.68
N LEU A 148 -4.71 -1.11 -23.07
CA LEU A 148 -5.17 0.28 -23.18
C LEU A 148 -6.30 0.41 -24.21
N GLN A 149 -6.20 -0.23 -25.37
CA GLN A 149 -7.28 -0.23 -26.37
C GLN A 149 -8.59 -0.79 -25.79
N PHE A 150 -8.53 -1.88 -25.04
CA PHE A 150 -9.70 -2.42 -24.34
C PHE A 150 -10.29 -1.40 -23.33
N ILE A 151 -9.44 -0.74 -22.53
CA ILE A 151 -9.88 0.29 -21.57
C ILE A 151 -10.58 1.46 -22.28
N PHE A 152 -9.98 1.98 -23.36
CA PHE A 152 -10.50 3.15 -24.09
C PHE A 152 -11.74 2.83 -24.94
N ASN A 153 -11.72 1.72 -25.68
CA ASN A 153 -12.72 1.47 -26.72
C ASN A 153 -13.91 0.66 -26.19
N ASP A 154 -13.62 -0.39 -25.41
CA ASP A 154 -14.63 -1.36 -25.00
C ASP A 154 -15.26 -0.95 -23.67
N LEU A 155 -14.43 -0.51 -22.70
CA LEU A 155 -14.91 -0.02 -21.41
C LEU A 155 -15.23 1.48 -21.40
N LYS A 156 -14.71 2.24 -22.36
CA LYS A 156 -14.93 3.69 -22.49
C LYS A 156 -14.63 4.47 -21.21
N LEU A 157 -13.56 4.09 -20.52
CA LEU A 157 -13.16 4.76 -19.28
C LEU A 157 -12.40 6.06 -19.57
N ASN A 158 -12.52 7.01 -18.65
CA ASN A 158 -11.61 8.14 -18.58
C ASN A 158 -10.24 7.63 -18.14
N VAL A 159 -9.21 7.98 -18.90
CA VAL A 159 -7.83 7.55 -18.64
C VAL A 159 -6.97 8.74 -18.30
N TYR A 160 -6.31 8.66 -17.16
CA TYR A 160 -5.36 9.65 -16.66
C TYR A 160 -3.98 9.03 -16.60
N CYS A 161 -2.96 9.82 -16.93
CA CYS A 161 -1.57 9.37 -16.88
C CYS A 161 -0.76 10.32 -16.01
N TRP A 162 -0.01 9.74 -15.07
CA TRP A 162 1.06 10.43 -14.37
C TRP A 162 2.39 10.07 -15.02
N PHE A 163 3.11 11.04 -15.57
CA PHE A 163 4.32 10.79 -16.34
C PHE A 163 5.33 11.94 -16.27
N SER A 164 6.60 11.64 -16.53
CA SER A 164 7.63 12.66 -16.74
C SER A 164 7.65 13.09 -18.22
N GLN A 165 7.40 14.37 -18.46
CA GLN A 165 7.44 14.94 -19.80
C GLN A 165 8.90 15.30 -20.17
N HIS A 166 9.45 14.62 -21.17
CA HIS A 166 10.71 15.01 -21.79
C HIS A 166 10.50 16.16 -22.78
N PRO A 167 11.50 17.05 -22.97
CA PRO A 167 12.82 17.07 -22.31
C PRO A 167 12.84 17.74 -20.93
N GLU A 168 11.76 18.44 -20.56
CA GLU A 168 11.68 19.31 -19.38
C GLU A 168 11.80 18.56 -18.04
N ASN A 169 11.62 17.24 -18.05
CA ASN A 169 11.60 16.35 -16.88
C ASN A 169 10.56 16.75 -15.82
N LYS A 170 9.51 17.47 -16.24
CA LYS A 170 8.40 17.88 -15.37
C LYS A 170 7.39 16.76 -15.24
N ARG A 171 6.88 16.54 -14.02
CA ARG A 171 5.82 15.58 -13.75
C ARG A 171 4.46 16.17 -14.08
N LYS A 172 3.69 15.48 -14.90
CA LYS A 172 2.31 15.85 -15.27
C LYS A 172 1.34 14.76 -14.88
N PHE A 173 0.16 15.17 -14.43
CA PHE A 173 -0.98 14.30 -14.21
C PHE A 173 -2.18 14.88 -14.94
N GLU A 174 -2.64 14.20 -16.00
CA GLU A 174 -3.70 14.72 -16.85
C GLU A 174 -4.49 13.59 -17.51
N LYS A 175 -5.70 13.92 -17.96
CA LYS A 175 -6.51 13.06 -18.83
C LYS A 175 -5.84 12.95 -20.19
N VAL A 176 -5.76 11.73 -20.74
CA VAL A 176 -5.09 11.45 -22.01
C VAL A 176 -6.02 10.75 -22.99
N SER A 177 -5.84 11.01 -24.29
CA SER A 177 -6.45 10.20 -25.34
C SER A 177 -5.69 8.88 -25.53
N LEU A 178 -6.26 7.95 -26.29
CA LEU A 178 -5.60 6.69 -26.62
C LEU A 178 -4.26 6.95 -27.34
N GLU A 179 -4.25 7.84 -28.33
CA GLU A 179 -3.05 8.18 -29.11
C GLU A 179 -1.95 8.72 -28.21
N LYS A 180 -2.31 9.64 -27.29
CA LYS A 180 -1.36 10.22 -26.32
C LYS A 180 -0.87 9.16 -25.32
N ALA A 181 -1.75 8.27 -24.85
CA ALA A 181 -1.34 7.16 -23.98
C ALA A 181 -0.36 6.22 -24.69
N ILE A 182 -0.62 5.87 -25.96
CA ILE A 182 0.31 5.06 -26.77
C ILE A 182 1.64 5.80 -26.98
N GLN A 183 1.60 7.09 -27.29
CA GLN A 183 2.80 7.91 -27.41
C GLN A 183 3.63 7.88 -26.12
N ILE A 184 2.99 8.06 -24.96
CA ILE A 184 3.67 8.05 -23.66
C ILE A 184 4.37 6.71 -23.37
N ILE A 185 3.77 5.56 -23.72
CA ILE A 185 4.40 4.24 -23.44
C ILE A 185 5.46 3.83 -24.47
N THR A 186 5.53 4.51 -25.62
CA THR A 186 6.44 4.19 -26.72
C THR A 186 7.61 5.16 -26.86
N VAL A 187 7.36 6.45 -26.63
CA VAL A 187 8.37 7.51 -26.65
C VAL A 187 9.13 7.49 -25.32
N ASN A 188 10.35 8.04 -25.26
CA ASN A 188 11.20 8.12 -24.06
C ASN A 188 10.56 8.77 -22.80
N HIS A 189 9.25 9.05 -22.80
CA HIS A 189 8.49 9.35 -21.61
C HIS A 189 8.53 8.18 -20.62
N ARG A 190 8.87 8.49 -19.37
CA ARG A 190 8.72 7.55 -18.27
C ARG A 190 7.38 7.82 -17.62
N TYR A 191 6.37 7.06 -18.02
CA TYR A 191 5.13 7.05 -17.26
C TYR A 191 5.35 6.38 -15.92
N LEU A 192 4.63 6.88 -14.91
CA LEU A 192 4.70 6.43 -13.53
C LEU A 192 3.48 5.58 -13.19
N ASN A 193 2.28 6.05 -13.55
CA ASN A 193 1.04 5.30 -13.35
C ASN A 193 -0.01 5.72 -14.38
N PHE A 194 -0.85 4.77 -14.79
CA PHE A 194 -2.15 5.06 -15.40
C PHE A 194 -3.26 4.88 -14.37
N TYR A 195 -4.31 5.68 -14.50
CA TYR A 195 -5.51 5.62 -13.67
C TYR A 195 -6.74 5.61 -14.56
N PHE A 196 -7.67 4.70 -14.30
CA PHE A 196 -8.88 4.51 -15.09
C PHE A 196 -10.10 4.73 -14.20
N SER A 197 -11.07 5.50 -14.69
CA SER A 197 -12.29 5.84 -13.96
C SER A 197 -13.49 5.90 -14.91
N ALA A 198 -14.66 5.49 -14.44
CA ALA A 198 -15.91 5.69 -15.18
C ALA A 198 -16.30 7.18 -15.21
N GLU A 199 -16.07 7.88 -14.11
CA GLU A 199 -16.35 9.30 -13.96
C GLU A 199 -15.11 10.15 -14.25
N GLU A 200 -15.35 11.40 -14.65
CA GLU A 200 -14.30 12.39 -14.82
C GLU A 200 -13.75 12.79 -13.45
N LEU A 201 -12.43 12.68 -13.29
CA LEU A 201 -11.72 13.05 -12.08
C LEU A 201 -11.34 14.54 -12.14
N ASP A 202 -11.59 15.25 -11.04
CA ASP A 202 -10.91 16.51 -10.78
C ASP A 202 -9.47 16.21 -10.35
N THR A 203 -8.50 16.50 -11.21
CA THR A 203 -7.09 16.20 -10.95
C THR A 203 -6.54 16.93 -9.73
N SER A 204 -7.11 18.09 -9.36
CA SER A 204 -6.63 18.89 -8.24
C SER A 204 -6.82 18.18 -6.89
N ASP A 205 -7.87 17.37 -6.75
CA ASP A 205 -8.13 16.56 -5.54
C ASP A 205 -7.04 15.51 -5.28
N TYR A 206 -6.35 15.08 -6.34
CA TYR A 206 -5.40 13.97 -6.30
C TYR A 206 -3.95 14.41 -6.36
N THR A 207 -3.69 15.70 -6.60
CA THR A 207 -2.33 16.23 -6.71
C THR A 207 -1.94 17.06 -5.50
N VAL A 208 -0.68 16.97 -5.11
CA VAL A 208 -0.02 17.92 -4.24
C VAL A 208 0.71 18.93 -5.14
N PRO A 209 0.42 20.24 -5.02
CA PRO A 209 1.14 21.23 -5.79
C PRO A 209 2.61 21.26 -5.35
N ALA A 210 3.51 21.22 -6.33
CA ALA A 210 4.95 21.39 -6.12
C ALA A 210 5.45 22.62 -6.90
N TYR A 211 6.70 23.00 -6.63
CA TYR A 211 7.37 24.07 -7.37
C TYR A 211 7.36 23.79 -8.88
N ASP A 212 7.34 24.85 -9.69
CA ASP A 212 7.43 24.80 -11.17
C ASP A 212 6.32 24.06 -11.94
N ASN A 213 5.10 24.04 -11.38
CA ASN A 213 3.91 23.39 -11.96
C ASN A 213 4.05 21.86 -12.10
N GLU A 214 4.85 21.23 -11.25
CA GLU A 214 4.90 19.77 -11.15
C GLU A 214 3.69 19.21 -10.41
N ALA A 215 3.18 18.08 -10.90
CA ALA A 215 2.12 17.32 -10.24
C ALA A 215 2.67 16.08 -9.54
N TYR A 216 2.46 16.01 -8.22
CA TYR A 216 2.71 14.82 -7.42
C TYR A 216 1.37 14.18 -7.06
N VAL A 217 1.12 12.97 -7.54
CA VAL A 217 -0.14 12.27 -7.25
C VAL A 217 -0.06 11.65 -5.86
N LYS A 218 -1.10 11.87 -5.05
CA LYS A 218 -1.25 11.27 -3.72
C LYS A 218 -1.18 9.74 -3.83
N GLU A 219 -0.59 9.08 -2.86
CA GLU A 219 -0.57 7.62 -2.85
C GLU A 219 -1.96 7.04 -2.56
N GLY A 220 -2.26 5.86 -3.14
CA GLY A 220 -3.46 5.11 -2.78
C GLY A 220 -4.80 5.74 -3.18
N ILE A 221 -4.85 6.67 -4.15
CA ILE A 221 -6.11 7.34 -4.55
C ILE A 221 -7.23 6.37 -4.98
N TRP A 222 -6.88 5.17 -5.46
CA TRP A 222 -7.79 4.09 -5.84
C TRP A 222 -8.39 3.32 -4.65
N ARG A 223 -7.87 3.50 -3.43
CA ARG A 223 -8.38 2.80 -2.24
C ARG A 223 -9.80 3.26 -1.91
N ARG A 224 -10.02 4.57 -1.82
CA ARG A 224 -11.33 5.16 -1.51
C ARG A 224 -12.19 5.45 -2.74
N ASN A 225 -11.58 5.82 -3.86
CA ASN A 225 -12.31 6.25 -5.06
C ASN A 225 -12.50 5.12 -6.05
N GLU A 226 -13.46 5.25 -6.97
CA GLU A 226 -13.75 4.28 -8.05
C GLU A 226 -12.72 4.34 -9.18
N ILE A 227 -11.44 4.19 -8.81
CA ILE A 227 -10.28 4.31 -9.69
C ILE A 227 -9.58 2.95 -9.74
N ILE A 228 -9.12 2.56 -10.94
CA ILE A 228 -8.22 1.42 -11.15
C ILE A 228 -6.85 1.98 -11.51
N GLN A 229 -5.81 1.60 -10.76
CA GLN A 229 -4.43 2.00 -11.05
C GLN A 229 -3.70 0.89 -11.81
N LEU A 230 -2.99 1.25 -12.87
CA LEU A 230 -1.97 0.43 -13.50
C LEU A 230 -0.59 1.05 -13.25
N SER A 231 0.30 0.32 -12.60
CA SER A 231 1.64 0.81 -12.29
C SER A 231 2.54 0.88 -13.52
N ALA A 232 3.54 1.76 -13.47
CA ALA A 232 4.72 1.65 -14.33
C ALA A 232 5.35 0.26 -14.19
N PRO A 233 5.97 -0.25 -15.27
CA PRO A 233 6.56 -1.57 -15.23
C PRO A 233 7.81 -1.58 -14.34
N PHE A 234 7.92 -2.60 -13.50
CA PHE A 234 9.16 -2.92 -12.84
C PHE A 234 9.96 -3.90 -13.70
N ARG A 235 11.21 -3.58 -14.02
CA ARG A 235 12.08 -4.47 -14.80
C ARG A 235 12.62 -5.58 -13.88
N ILE A 236 12.10 -6.80 -14.05
CA ILE A 236 12.64 -7.97 -13.36
C ILE A 236 13.67 -8.62 -14.30
N MET A 237 14.95 -8.62 -13.89
CA MET A 237 16.06 -9.16 -14.69
C MET A 237 15.82 -10.62 -15.09
N GLY A 238 15.80 -10.86 -16.41
CA GLY A 238 15.61 -12.19 -17.01
C GLY A 238 14.14 -12.64 -17.14
N TYR A 239 13.17 -11.84 -16.71
CA TYR A 239 11.74 -12.19 -16.80
C TYR A 239 10.92 -11.20 -17.63
N GLY A 240 11.27 -9.91 -17.59
CA GLY A 240 10.64 -8.88 -18.41
C GLY A 240 10.12 -7.70 -17.57
N LEU A 241 9.06 -7.08 -18.07
CA LEU A 241 8.40 -5.92 -17.45
C LEU A 241 7.20 -6.42 -16.65
N LEU A 242 7.22 -6.20 -15.34
CA LEU A 242 6.14 -6.56 -14.41
C LEU A 242 5.22 -5.35 -14.20
N TYR A 243 3.94 -5.54 -14.52
CA TYR A 243 2.88 -4.57 -14.32
C TYR A 243 1.99 -5.02 -13.16
N CYS A 244 1.48 -4.05 -12.39
CA CYS A 244 0.53 -4.29 -11.33
C CYS A 244 -0.74 -3.47 -11.58
N ILE A 245 -1.90 -4.12 -11.54
CA ILE A 245 -3.20 -3.46 -11.57
C ILE A 245 -3.80 -3.54 -10.17
N ASN A 246 -4.11 -2.39 -9.58
CA ASN A 246 -4.64 -2.27 -8.23
C ASN A 246 -6.01 -1.59 -8.25
N PHE A 247 -6.97 -2.15 -7.53
CA PHE A 247 -8.27 -1.53 -7.25
C PHE A 247 -8.89 -2.17 -6.00
N CYS A 248 -9.88 -1.51 -5.41
CA CYS A 248 -10.70 -2.10 -4.35
C CYS A 248 -12.17 -2.00 -4.74
N ASN A 249 -12.95 -3.07 -4.56
CA ASN A 249 -14.41 -3.00 -4.67
C ASN A 249 -15.07 -2.59 -3.35
N GLN A 250 -14.27 -2.44 -2.30
CA GLN A 250 -14.70 -1.93 -1.00
C GLN A 250 -13.67 -0.92 -0.49
N TYR A 251 -14.13 0.02 0.33
CA TYR A 251 -13.28 0.97 1.03
C TYR A 251 -13.67 1.03 2.50
N LEU A 252 -12.77 1.58 3.32
CA LEU A 252 -13.03 1.73 4.75
C LEU A 252 -13.56 3.12 5.04
N ASP A 253 -14.71 3.17 5.69
CA ASP A 253 -15.30 4.38 6.24
C ASP A 253 -15.53 4.18 7.74
N LYS A 254 -14.77 4.90 8.56
CA LYS A 254 -14.85 4.87 10.03
C LYS A 254 -14.88 3.46 10.61
N GLY A 255 -13.96 2.59 10.14
CA GLY A 255 -13.86 1.21 10.62
C GLY A 255 -14.94 0.26 10.09
N ASN A 256 -15.65 0.62 9.02
CA ASN A 256 -16.57 -0.28 8.34
C ASN A 256 -16.20 -0.40 6.87
N ALA A 257 -16.20 -1.63 6.34
CA ALA A 257 -16.06 -1.86 4.92
C ALA A 257 -17.38 -1.49 4.21
N LYS A 258 -17.30 -0.57 3.26
CA LYS A 258 -18.40 -0.17 2.38
C LYS A 258 -18.10 -0.61 0.96
N ASP A 259 -19.08 -1.18 0.28
CA ASP A 259 -18.98 -1.49 -1.14
C ASP A 259 -18.93 -0.19 -1.97
N LYS A 260 -18.14 -0.23 -3.04
CA LYS A 260 -18.23 0.75 -4.13
C LYS A 260 -19.45 0.44 -5.00
N SER A 261 -19.74 1.29 -5.98
CA SER A 261 -20.89 1.14 -6.86
C SER A 261 -20.89 -0.21 -7.58
N GLU A 262 -22.10 -0.71 -7.86
CA GLU A 262 -22.30 -1.91 -8.69
C GLU A 262 -21.68 -1.71 -10.08
N GLN A 263 -21.73 -0.49 -10.62
CA GLN A 263 -21.09 -0.13 -11.89
C GLN A 263 -19.58 -0.37 -11.85
N PHE A 264 -18.90 0.02 -10.76
CA PHE A 264 -17.47 -0.22 -10.59
C PHE A 264 -17.16 -1.72 -10.45
N GLU A 265 -17.99 -2.49 -9.73
CA GLU A 265 -17.84 -3.95 -9.64
C GLU A 265 -18.00 -4.63 -11.01
N ILE A 266 -18.95 -4.17 -11.84
CA ILE A 266 -19.12 -4.64 -13.23
C ILE A 266 -17.88 -4.35 -14.07
N ILE A 267 -17.33 -3.12 -13.99
CA ILE A 267 -16.14 -2.72 -14.74
C ILE A 267 -14.93 -3.58 -14.35
N THR A 268 -14.66 -3.71 -13.06
CA THR A 268 -13.52 -4.49 -12.57
C THR A 268 -13.64 -5.99 -12.89
N THR A 269 -14.86 -6.53 -12.86
CA THR A 269 -15.15 -7.90 -13.31
C THR A 269 -14.88 -8.08 -14.80
N LYS A 270 -15.26 -7.12 -15.65
CA LYS A 270 -14.96 -7.15 -17.09
C LYS A 270 -13.46 -7.13 -17.36
N ILE A 271 -12.69 -6.33 -16.62
CA ILE A 271 -11.23 -6.30 -16.70
C ILE A 271 -10.65 -7.68 -16.36
N GLN A 272 -11.03 -8.25 -15.21
CA GLN A 272 -10.54 -9.57 -14.80
C GLN A 272 -10.88 -10.67 -15.81
N LYS A 273 -12.08 -10.63 -16.39
CA LYS A 273 -12.51 -11.57 -17.43
C LYS A 273 -11.66 -11.42 -18.69
N TRP A 274 -11.52 -10.20 -19.20
CA TRP A 274 -10.71 -9.92 -20.39
C TRP A 274 -9.26 -10.36 -20.19
N LEU A 275 -8.68 -10.08 -19.02
CA LEU A 275 -7.33 -10.52 -18.67
C LEU A 275 -7.20 -12.05 -18.70
N LYS A 276 -8.18 -12.77 -18.16
CA LYS A 276 -8.20 -14.24 -18.15
C LYS A 276 -8.32 -14.85 -19.54
N GLU A 277 -9.04 -14.19 -20.45
CA GLU A 277 -9.26 -14.65 -21.82
C GLU A 277 -8.04 -14.41 -22.72
N ASN A 278 -7.27 -13.36 -22.46
CA ASN A 278 -6.17 -12.93 -23.32
C ASN A 278 -4.76 -13.30 -22.81
N PHE A 279 -4.62 -13.72 -21.55
CA PHE A 279 -3.30 -13.98 -20.93
C PHE A 279 -3.21 -15.31 -20.18
N VAL A 280 -1.95 -15.73 -19.94
CA VAL A 280 -1.63 -16.96 -19.23
C VAL A 280 -1.79 -16.77 -17.71
N THR A 281 -2.59 -17.64 -17.07
CA THR A 281 -2.93 -17.55 -15.63
C THR A 281 -2.23 -18.56 -14.73
N LYS A 282 -1.23 -19.27 -15.26
CA LYS A 282 -0.61 -20.43 -14.60
C LYS A 282 0.32 -20.09 -13.43
N ARG A 283 0.69 -18.80 -13.23
CA ARG A 283 1.55 -18.37 -12.11
C ARG A 283 0.77 -18.22 -10.79
N GLY A 284 -0.55 -18.02 -10.86
CA GLY A 284 -1.41 -17.86 -9.69
C GLY A 284 -2.74 -17.20 -10.05
N LYS A 285 -3.69 -17.22 -9.10
CA LYS A 285 -5.07 -16.74 -9.31
C LYS A 285 -5.16 -15.29 -9.83
N ASN A 286 -4.22 -14.42 -9.44
CA ASN A 286 -4.18 -13.01 -9.82
C ASN A 286 -3.00 -12.68 -10.75
N CYS A 287 -2.55 -13.66 -11.54
CA CYS A 287 -1.43 -13.52 -12.45
C CYS A 287 -1.91 -13.62 -13.90
N PHE A 288 -1.54 -12.67 -14.76
CA PHE A 288 -2.01 -12.61 -16.15
C PHE A 288 -0.85 -12.29 -17.09
N ASP A 289 -0.01 -13.29 -17.35
CA ASP A 289 1.26 -13.11 -18.05
C ASP A 289 1.08 -13.24 -19.57
N GLY A 290 1.78 -12.39 -20.34
CA GLY A 290 1.94 -12.57 -21.78
C GLY A 290 2.64 -13.89 -22.09
N GLN A 291 2.22 -14.58 -23.15
CA GLN A 291 2.72 -15.91 -23.51
C GLN A 291 4.26 -15.95 -23.56
N ASN A 292 4.87 -15.00 -24.26
CA ASN A 292 6.32 -14.88 -24.39
C ASN A 292 7.05 -14.71 -23.04
N ALA A 293 6.47 -13.94 -22.11
CA ALA A 293 7.10 -13.71 -20.82
C ALA A 293 6.94 -14.93 -19.89
N TYR A 294 5.78 -15.59 -19.96
CA TYR A 294 5.54 -16.84 -19.25
C TYR A 294 6.50 -17.94 -19.70
N ASP A 295 6.72 -18.10 -21.00
CA ASP A 295 7.63 -19.12 -21.53
C ASP A 295 9.08 -18.89 -21.07
N LYS A 296 9.53 -17.62 -21.03
CA LYS A 296 10.84 -17.25 -20.48
C LYS A 296 10.95 -17.58 -18.98
N LEU A 297 9.91 -17.28 -18.20
CA LEU A 297 9.84 -17.61 -16.77
C LEU A 297 9.95 -19.12 -16.54
N MET A 298 9.24 -19.93 -17.32
CA MET A 298 9.27 -21.39 -17.18
C MET A 298 10.63 -21.98 -17.61
N ALA A 299 11.17 -21.53 -18.75
CA ALA A 299 12.50 -21.97 -19.21
C ALA A 299 13.59 -21.73 -18.17
N ARG A 300 13.55 -20.58 -17.47
CA ARG A 300 14.51 -20.28 -16.40
C ARG A 300 14.31 -21.17 -15.18
N LYS A 301 13.07 -21.38 -14.74
CA LYS A 301 12.79 -22.30 -13.63
C LYS A 301 13.27 -23.72 -13.91
N ASP A 302 13.16 -24.16 -15.16
CA ASP A 302 13.65 -25.48 -15.57
C ASP A 302 15.17 -25.55 -15.63
N ALA A 303 15.85 -24.45 -15.98
CA ALA A 303 17.30 -24.34 -15.91
C ALA A 303 17.83 -24.35 -14.47
N GLU A 304 17.15 -23.68 -13.53
CA GLU A 304 17.52 -23.67 -12.10
C GLU A 304 17.29 -25.01 -11.39
N ARG A 305 16.54 -25.94 -12.02
CA ARG A 305 16.26 -27.29 -11.50
C ARG A 305 17.25 -28.35 -11.99
N LYS A 306 18.04 -28.04 -13.01
CA LYS A 306 19.06 -28.94 -13.57
C LYS A 306 20.42 -28.66 -12.94
#